data_AF-A0A377ZEL1-F1
#
_entry.id   AF-A0A377ZEL1-F1
#
_cell.length_a   1.000
_cell.length_b   1.000
_cell.length_c   1.000
_cell.angle_alpha   90.00
_cell.angle_beta   90.00
_cell.angle_gamma   90.00
#
_symmetry.space_group_name_H-M   'P 1'
#
loop_
_entity.id
_entity.type
_entity.pdbx_description
1 polymer ?
#
loop_
_entity_poly.entity_id
_entity_poly.type
_entity_poly.pdbx_seq_one_letter_code
_entity_poly.pdbx_strand_id
1 'polypeptide(L)'
;MSKVLPVWLYGESLSRAELTADIGGKMKWFINESLINAVNNYNIQPVKIYSWFSSFAILIGLYTIFVGKTGRWKTFIVITIGIGSYAPNLATKENWAAFRSLVALELIISTLFLIGINSLVSRISKQAFVWPLIALTIMIIAQYNIINGFIIPQRSEIQALAAEITNKIPKNYTGKLMFDLTDPAYNAFTKTQRYDEFGNISLAAPWALKGMAEEIRIMKGFNFKLSNNVIISETNRCIDDCMVIKTSDAMRRSTINY
;
A
#
# COMPACT_ATOMS: atom_id res chain seq x y z
N MET A 1 27.99 2.10 13.72
CA MET A 1 27.49 0.80 14.22
C MET A 1 26.29 0.24 13.42
N SER A 2 25.51 1.05 12.70
CA SER A 2 24.31 0.60 11.95
C SER A 2 24.57 -0.30 10.74
N LYS A 3 25.80 -0.39 10.24
CA LYS A 3 26.18 -1.30 9.13
C LYS A 3 26.76 -2.63 9.59
N VAL A 4 27.16 -2.75 10.87
CA VAL A 4 27.93 -3.91 11.35
C VAL A 4 26.99 -5.04 11.78
N LEU A 5 25.89 -4.72 12.46
CA LEU A 5 24.94 -5.73 12.96
C LEU A 5 24.25 -6.53 11.84
N PRO A 6 23.74 -5.90 10.76
CA PRO A 6 23.10 -6.63 9.67
C PRO A 6 24.09 -7.50 8.89
N VAL A 7 25.30 -6.99 8.66
CA VAL A 7 26.37 -7.74 7.99
C VAL A 7 26.83 -8.93 8.85
N TRP A 8 26.88 -8.77 10.17
CA TRP A 8 27.26 -9.84 11.09
C TRP A 8 26.17 -10.91 11.25
N LEU A 9 24.88 -10.52 11.25
CA LEU A 9 23.75 -11.46 11.40
C LEU A 9 23.32 -12.12 10.08
N TYR A 10 23.37 -11.40 8.96
CA TYR A 10 22.79 -11.82 7.68
C TYR A 10 23.82 -11.94 6.56
N GLY A 11 25.10 -11.64 6.79
CA GLY A 11 26.15 -11.71 5.78
C GLY A 11 26.07 -10.63 4.69
N GLU A 12 25.02 -9.82 4.67
CA GLU A 12 24.78 -8.77 3.67
C GLU A 12 24.43 -7.44 4.32
N SER A 13 24.84 -6.33 3.69
CA SER A 13 24.34 -5.02 4.08
C SER A 13 22.92 -4.84 3.55
N LEU A 14 21.92 -4.91 4.44
CA LEU A 14 20.55 -4.54 4.09
C LEU A 14 20.49 -3.04 3.80
N SER A 15 20.47 -2.65 2.53
CA SER A 15 20.38 -1.24 2.09
C SER A 15 19.17 -0.51 2.71
N ARG A 16 18.09 -1.24 2.98
CA ARG A 16 16.87 -0.77 3.67
C ARG A 16 17.06 -0.45 5.17
N ALA A 17 18.06 -1.05 5.82
CA ALA A 17 18.31 -0.88 7.24
C ALA A 17 19.36 0.20 7.54
N GLU A 18 19.84 0.94 6.53
CA GLU A 18 20.73 2.07 6.77
C GLU A 18 20.02 3.15 7.61
N LEU A 19 20.70 3.66 8.64
CA LEU A 19 20.20 4.80 9.39
C LEU A 19 20.31 6.08 8.54
N THR A 20 19.31 6.95 8.65
CA THR A 20 19.38 8.27 8.02
C THR A 20 20.42 9.15 8.70
N ALA A 21 21.18 9.90 7.90
CA ALA A 21 22.04 10.98 8.39
C ALA A 21 21.32 12.35 8.31
N ASP A 22 20.24 12.45 7.54
CA ASP A 22 19.44 13.65 7.37
C ASP A 22 18.12 13.53 8.15
N ILE A 23 18.15 14.00 9.39
CA ILE A 23 16.97 14.01 10.27
C ILE A 23 15.95 15.04 9.80
N GLY A 24 16.40 16.20 9.29
CA GLY A 24 15.53 17.29 8.86
C GLY A 24 14.70 16.94 7.63
N GLY A 25 15.36 16.40 6.60
CA GLY A 25 14.68 15.90 5.40
C GLY A 25 13.69 14.78 5.72
N LYS A 26 14.03 13.91 6.69
CA LYS A 26 13.16 12.82 7.12
C LYS A 26 11.90 13.30 7.84
N MET A 27 12.02 14.30 8.72
CA MET A 27 10.87 14.91 9.36
C MET A 27 9.95 15.61 8.35
N LYS A 28 10.53 16.29 7.36
CA LYS A 28 9.74 16.89 6.27
C LYS A 28 9.01 15.83 5.44
N TRP A 29 9.67 14.72 5.13
CA TRP A 29 9.05 13.57 4.46
C TRP A 29 7.91 12.97 5.29
N PHE A 30 8.12 12.78 6.59
CA PHE A 30 7.08 12.27 7.50
C PHE A 30 5.84 13.18 7.49
N ILE A 31 6.01 14.49 7.58
CA ILE A 31 4.89 15.45 7.55
C ILE A 31 4.19 15.41 6.19
N ASN A 32 4.94 15.43 5.09
CA ASN A 32 4.38 15.55 3.75
C ASN A 32 3.76 14.25 3.22
N GLU A 33 4.18 13.10 3.74
CA GLU A 33 3.77 11.80 3.22
C GLU A 33 3.01 11.00 4.29
N SER A 34 3.72 10.48 5.30
CA SER A 34 3.18 9.56 6.30
C SER A 34 2.04 10.18 7.13
N LEU A 35 2.24 11.39 7.63
CA LEU A 35 1.24 12.10 8.44
C LEU A 35 0.04 12.53 7.60
N ILE A 36 0.27 13.04 6.39
CA ILE A 36 -0.83 13.40 5.48
C ILE A 36 -1.66 12.17 5.12
N ASN A 37 -1.03 11.01 4.89
CA ASN A 37 -1.75 9.76 4.63
C ASN A 37 -2.59 9.34 5.84
N ALA A 38 -2.06 9.49 7.06
CA ALA A 38 -2.81 9.17 8.28
C ALA A 38 -3.96 10.15 8.57
N VAL A 39 -3.74 11.45 8.38
CA VAL A 39 -4.79 12.48 8.47
C VAL A 39 -5.89 12.22 7.46
N ASN A 40 -5.56 11.66 6.31
CA ASN A 40 -6.53 11.29 5.29
C ASN A 40 -7.14 9.90 5.49
N ASN A 41 -6.90 9.24 6.62
CA ASN A 41 -7.40 7.90 6.95
C ASN A 41 -7.19 6.86 5.82
N TYR A 42 -5.95 6.69 5.36
CA TYR A 42 -5.60 5.82 4.22
C TYR A 42 -6.25 6.17 2.88
N ASN A 43 -6.77 7.39 2.69
CA ASN A 43 -7.36 7.76 1.42
C ASN A 43 -6.30 7.73 0.29
N ILE A 44 -6.47 6.76 -0.61
CA ILE A 44 -5.60 6.47 -1.76
C ILE A 44 -5.63 7.67 -2.74
N GLN A 45 -6.75 8.39 -2.81
CA GLN A 45 -6.95 9.62 -3.57
C GLN A 45 -7.32 10.79 -2.64
N PRO A 46 -6.35 11.42 -1.97
CA PRO A 46 -6.63 12.49 -1.02
C PRO A 46 -7.36 13.65 -1.70
N VAL A 47 -8.61 13.86 -1.30
CA VAL A 47 -9.42 15.01 -1.71
C VAL A 47 -9.14 16.14 -0.75
N LYS A 48 -8.70 17.30 -1.24
CA LYS A 48 -8.32 18.46 -0.41
C LYS A 48 -9.38 18.82 0.65
N ILE A 49 -10.66 18.79 0.27
CA ILE A 49 -11.78 19.08 1.15
C ILE A 49 -11.84 18.10 2.33
N TYR A 50 -11.65 16.81 2.06
CA TYR A 50 -11.62 15.78 3.10
C TYR A 50 -10.40 15.96 4.01
N SER A 51 -9.22 16.28 3.46
CA SER A 51 -8.02 16.55 4.25
C SER A 51 -8.23 17.71 5.23
N TRP A 52 -8.88 18.80 4.76
CA TRP A 52 -9.22 19.95 5.61
C TRP A 52 -10.21 19.56 6.72
N PHE A 53 -11.28 18.85 6.36
CA PHE A 53 -12.28 18.39 7.33
C PHE A 53 -11.68 17.46 8.38
N SER A 54 -10.89 16.48 7.97
CA SER A 54 -10.24 15.53 8.87
C SER A 54 -9.25 16.23 9.80
N SER A 55 -8.41 17.11 9.25
CA SER A 55 -7.49 17.93 10.05
C SER A 55 -8.24 18.75 11.11
N PHE A 56 -9.35 19.38 10.73
CA PHE A 56 -10.17 20.16 11.65
C PHE A 56 -10.78 19.30 12.76
N ALA A 57 -11.32 18.13 12.43
CA ALA A 57 -11.84 17.18 13.40
C ALA A 57 -10.74 16.68 14.37
N ILE A 58 -9.56 16.34 13.86
CA ILE A 58 -8.40 15.92 14.68
C ILE A 58 -7.98 17.03 15.65
N LEU A 59 -7.93 18.29 15.19
CA LEU A 59 -7.61 19.45 16.04
C LEU A 59 -8.65 19.66 17.14
N ILE A 60 -9.95 19.49 16.84
CA ILE A 60 -11.01 19.51 17.86
C ILE A 60 -10.82 18.36 18.85
N GLY A 61 -10.52 17.15 18.38
CA GLY A 61 -10.27 16.01 19.25
C GLY A 61 -9.11 16.26 20.21
N LEU A 62 -8.00 16.81 19.70
CA LEU A 62 -6.83 17.19 20.49
C LEU A 62 -7.16 18.29 21.51
N TYR A 63 -7.93 19.30 21.10
CA TYR A 63 -8.39 20.38 21.99
C TYR A 63 -9.30 19.87 23.11
N THR A 64 -10.23 18.96 22.79
CA THR A 64 -11.12 18.32 23.78
C THR A 64 -10.33 17.54 24.83
N ILE A 65 -9.28 16.84 24.42
CA ILE A 65 -8.36 16.17 25.37
C ILE A 65 -7.63 17.21 26.23
N PHE A 66 -7.12 18.28 25.61
CA PHE A 66 -6.33 19.31 26.28
C PHE A 66 -7.10 20.05 27.39
N VAL A 67 -8.37 20.35 27.16
CA VAL A 67 -9.24 21.06 28.13
C VAL A 67 -9.70 20.16 29.28
N GLY A 68 -9.61 18.83 29.12
CA GLY A 68 -10.00 17.87 30.14
C GLY A 68 -9.11 17.87 31.39
N LYS A 69 -9.55 17.17 32.44
CA LYS A 69 -8.72 16.90 33.63
C LYS A 69 -7.45 16.16 33.20
N THR A 70 -6.30 16.67 33.65
CA THR A 70 -4.94 16.26 33.25
C THR A 70 -4.66 16.35 31.74
N GLY A 71 -5.42 17.19 31.02
CA GLY A 71 -5.40 17.27 29.56
C GLY A 71 -4.04 17.58 28.96
N ARG A 72 -3.27 18.52 29.55
CA ARG A 72 -1.90 18.86 29.09
C ARG A 72 -0.98 17.64 29.04
N TRP A 73 -1.03 16.77 30.06
CA TRP A 73 -0.22 15.56 30.13
C TRP A 73 -0.67 14.51 29.12
N LYS A 74 -1.99 14.32 28.98
CA LYS A 74 -2.57 13.41 27.97
C LYS A 74 -2.22 13.83 26.55
N THR A 75 -2.32 15.12 26.24
CA THR A 75 -1.93 15.69 24.95
C THR A 75 -0.44 15.45 24.67
N PHE A 76 0.43 15.67 25.65
CA PHE A 76 1.86 15.38 25.52
C PHE A 76 2.13 13.90 25.22
N ILE A 77 1.46 12.99 25.92
CA ILE A 77 1.57 11.54 25.68
C ILE A 77 1.10 11.20 24.26
N VAL A 78 -0.05 11.72 23.81
CA VAL A 78 -0.57 11.46 22.46
C VAL A 78 0.42 11.88 21.38
N ILE A 79 1.01 13.07 21.50
CA ILE A 79 1.99 13.57 20.54
C ILE A 79 3.25 12.70 20.56
N THR A 80 3.75 12.36 21.75
CA THR A 80 4.96 11.57 21.92
C THR A 80 4.79 10.15 21.37
N ILE A 81 3.65 9.50 21.65
CA ILE A 81 3.33 8.18 21.12
C ILE A 81 3.06 8.25 19.61
N GLY A 82 2.42 9.30 19.11
CA GLY A 82 2.18 9.47 17.67
C GLY A 82 3.49 9.51 16.89
N ILE A 83 4.44 10.34 17.30
CA ILE A 83 5.78 10.40 16.67
C ILE A 83 6.54 9.09 16.93
N GLY A 84 6.49 8.58 18.17
CA GLY A 84 7.17 7.36 18.58
C GLY A 84 6.71 6.11 17.82
N SER A 85 5.43 6.04 17.43
CA SER A 85 4.88 4.92 16.67
C SER A 85 5.50 4.75 15.28
N TYR A 86 6.11 5.81 14.75
CA TYR A 86 6.79 5.83 13.46
C TYR A 86 8.32 5.96 13.60
N ALA A 87 8.85 5.89 14.82
CA ALA A 87 10.27 6.08 15.11
C ALA A 87 11.20 5.13 14.32
N PRO A 88 10.89 3.83 14.13
CA PRO A 88 11.73 2.95 13.32
C PRO A 88 11.87 3.46 11.87
N ASN A 89 10.77 3.92 11.27
CA ASN A 89 10.77 4.46 9.91
C ASN A 89 11.41 5.84 9.80
N LEU A 90 11.36 6.64 10.88
CA LEU A 90 12.10 7.90 10.97
C LEU A 90 13.61 7.67 11.16
N ALA A 91 14.02 6.55 11.75
CA ALA A 91 15.42 6.21 11.92
C ALA A 91 16.06 5.67 10.64
N THR A 92 15.30 4.99 9.77
CA THR A 92 15.81 4.42 8.53
C THR A 92 15.93 5.45 7.41
N LYS A 93 16.87 5.21 6.49
CA LYS A 93 17.12 6.05 5.31
C LYS A 93 16.02 5.92 4.24
N GLU A 94 15.29 4.80 4.22
CA GLU A 94 14.26 4.51 3.22
C GLU A 94 13.03 5.43 3.35
N ASN A 95 12.72 6.19 2.31
CA ASN A 95 11.54 7.06 2.24
C ASN A 95 10.36 6.32 1.62
N TRP A 96 9.92 5.24 2.26
CA TRP A 96 8.79 4.42 1.84
C TRP A 96 7.71 4.41 2.91
N ALA A 97 6.59 5.09 2.65
CA ALA A 97 5.48 5.22 3.60
C ALA A 97 4.53 4.01 3.48
N ALA A 98 5.08 2.81 3.73
CA ALA A 98 4.34 1.56 3.63
C ALA A 98 3.07 1.62 4.47
N PHE A 99 1.92 1.26 3.90
CA PHE A 99 0.64 1.29 4.61
C PHE A 99 0.67 0.36 5.83
N ARG A 100 1.34 -0.79 5.71
CA ARG A 100 1.60 -1.72 6.82
C ARG A 100 2.35 -1.12 8.01
N SER A 101 3.16 -0.08 7.78
CA SER A 101 3.92 0.61 8.83
C SER A 101 3.18 1.83 9.42
N LEU A 102 2.09 2.27 8.78
CA LEU A 102 1.31 3.42 9.20
C LEU A 102 0.22 3.06 10.23
N VAL A 103 -0.06 1.77 10.45
CA VAL A 103 -1.17 1.28 11.28
C VAL A 103 -1.20 1.90 12.67
N ALA A 104 -0.06 2.00 13.34
CA ALA A 104 -0.01 2.55 14.68
C ALA A 104 -0.28 4.06 14.72
N LEU A 105 0.31 4.83 13.79
CA LEU A 105 0.05 6.26 13.64
C LEU A 105 -1.41 6.52 13.28
N GLU A 106 -1.94 5.73 12.35
CA GLU A 106 -3.33 5.78 11.93
C GLU A 106 -4.28 5.60 13.11
N LEU A 107 -4.11 4.55 13.91
CA LEU A 107 -4.99 4.29 15.05
C LEU A 107 -5.08 5.49 16.00
N ILE A 108 -3.96 6.18 16.22
CA ILE A 108 -3.91 7.39 17.04
C ILE A 108 -4.68 8.53 16.36
N ILE A 109 -4.42 8.77 15.07
CA ILE A 109 -5.05 9.84 14.30
C ILE A 109 -6.56 9.60 14.14
N SER A 110 -6.99 8.40 13.78
CA SER A 110 -8.41 8.03 13.68
C SER A 110 -9.12 8.12 15.04
N THR A 111 -8.43 7.78 16.13
CA THR A 111 -9.00 7.98 17.49
C THR A 111 -9.21 9.46 17.78
N LEU A 112 -8.23 10.32 17.48
CA LEU A 112 -8.37 11.77 17.63
C LEU A 112 -9.49 12.32 16.75
N PHE A 113 -9.58 11.86 15.51
CA PHE A 113 -10.66 12.18 14.60
C PHE A 113 -12.03 11.81 15.20
N LEU A 114 -12.19 10.59 15.70
CA LEU A 114 -13.44 10.13 16.32
C LEU A 114 -13.81 10.94 17.58
N ILE A 115 -12.84 11.29 18.42
CA ILE A 115 -13.08 12.17 19.58
C ILE A 115 -13.57 13.55 19.10
N GLY A 116 -12.96 14.08 18.04
CA GLY A 116 -13.37 15.34 17.41
C GLY A 116 -14.79 15.30 16.87
N ILE A 117 -15.12 14.26 16.09
CA ILE A 117 -16.47 14.04 15.57
C ILE A 117 -17.47 13.88 16.71
N ASN A 118 -17.15 13.11 17.75
CA ASN A 118 -18.02 12.95 18.91
C ASN A 118 -18.30 14.29 19.61
N SER A 119 -17.28 15.14 19.78
CA SER A 119 -17.45 16.47 20.35
C SER A 119 -18.30 17.42 19.50
N LEU A 120 -18.34 17.22 18.18
CA LEU A 120 -19.20 17.97 17.26
C LEU A 120 -20.64 17.45 17.31
N VAL A 121 -20.81 16.13 17.22
CA VAL A 121 -22.12 15.46 17.22
C VAL A 121 -22.86 15.66 18.54
N SER A 122 -22.15 15.71 19.67
CA SER A 122 -22.76 15.93 20.99
C SER A 122 -23.46 17.29 21.15
N ARG A 123 -23.23 18.23 20.22
CA ARG A 123 -23.88 19.54 20.18
C ARG A 123 -25.15 19.56 19.32
N ILE A 124 -25.44 18.47 18.61
CA ILE A 124 -26.57 18.35 17.68
C ILE A 124 -27.76 17.73 18.41
N SER A 125 -28.97 18.25 18.18
CA SER A 125 -30.19 17.61 18.65
C SER A 125 -30.38 16.26 17.93
N LYS A 126 -30.84 15.22 18.65
CA LYS A 126 -31.02 13.86 18.10
C LYS A 126 -29.72 13.12 17.72
N GLN A 127 -28.62 13.31 18.47
CA GLN A 127 -27.34 12.61 18.29
C GLN A 127 -27.44 11.08 18.10
N ALA A 128 -28.47 10.42 18.67
CA ALA A 128 -28.70 8.98 18.54
C ALA A 128 -28.91 8.51 17.09
N PHE A 129 -29.41 9.39 16.20
CA PHE A 129 -29.61 9.08 14.78
C PHE A 129 -28.37 9.37 13.92
N VAL A 130 -27.46 10.23 14.40
CA VAL A 130 -26.28 10.66 13.64
C VAL A 130 -25.24 9.55 13.55
N TRP A 131 -25.02 8.80 14.63
CA TRP A 131 -24.04 7.71 14.66
C TRP A 131 -24.35 6.56 13.69
N PRO A 132 -25.59 6.03 13.62
CA PRO A 132 -25.96 5.05 12.60
C PRO A 132 -25.76 5.55 11.17
N LEU A 133 -26.05 6.83 10.90
CA LEU A 133 -25.87 7.43 9.58
C LEU A 133 -24.39 7.54 9.19
N ILE A 134 -23.54 7.94 10.13
CA ILE A 134 -22.07 7.97 9.93
C ILE A 134 -21.56 6.55 9.66
N ALA A 135 -21.97 5.57 10.48
CA ALA A 135 -21.55 4.18 10.31
C ALA A 135 -21.97 3.63 8.94
N LEU A 136 -23.21 3.87 8.51
CA LEU A 136 -23.71 3.49 7.19
C LEU A 136 -22.88 4.12 6.07
N THR A 137 -22.57 5.40 6.19
CA THR A 137 -21.76 6.14 5.20
C THR A 137 -20.35 5.55 5.10
N ILE A 138 -19.71 5.25 6.23
CA ILE A 138 -18.38 4.62 6.27
C ILE A 138 -18.43 3.23 5.62
N MET A 139 -19.45 2.41 5.89
CA MET A 139 -19.59 1.09 5.27
C MET A 139 -19.69 1.19 3.74
N ILE A 140 -20.51 2.11 3.22
CA ILE A 140 -20.67 2.30 1.77
C ILE A 140 -19.34 2.75 1.14
N ILE A 141 -18.66 3.72 1.75
CA ILE A 141 -17.37 4.22 1.25
C ILE A 141 -16.29 3.14 1.32
N ALA A 142 -16.22 2.39 2.41
CA ALA A 142 -15.26 1.29 2.57
C ALA A 142 -15.49 0.21 1.51
N GLN A 143 -16.75 -0.20 1.30
CA GLN A 143 -17.11 -1.15 0.25
C GLN A 143 -16.70 -0.65 -1.13
N TYR A 144 -17.00 0.62 -1.45
CA TYR A 144 -16.61 1.22 -2.72
C TYR A 144 -15.10 1.18 -2.94
N ASN A 145 -14.31 1.54 -1.92
CA ASN A 145 -12.85 1.54 -2.00
C ASN A 145 -12.26 0.13 -2.14
N ILE A 146 -12.81 -0.87 -1.43
CA ILE A 146 -12.35 -2.26 -1.56
C ILE A 146 -12.63 -2.79 -2.96
N ILE A 147 -13.84 -2.56 -3.48
CA ILE A 147 -14.24 -3.06 -4.80
C ILE A 147 -13.41 -2.39 -5.91
N ASN A 148 -13.36 -1.06 -5.93
CA ASN A 148 -12.73 -0.32 -7.03
C ASN A 148 -11.23 -0.16 -6.88
N GLY A 149 -10.72 -0.11 -5.64
CA GLY A 149 -9.31 0.09 -5.35
C GLY A 149 -8.50 -1.21 -5.27
N PHE A 150 -9.15 -2.36 -5.03
CA PHE A 150 -8.44 -3.63 -4.85
C PHE A 150 -9.02 -4.76 -5.72
N ILE A 151 -10.32 -5.08 -5.58
CA ILE A 151 -10.90 -6.26 -6.24
C ILE A 151 -10.88 -6.14 -7.77
N ILE A 152 -11.38 -5.03 -8.33
CA ILE A 152 -11.45 -4.83 -9.78
C ILE A 152 -10.04 -4.81 -10.40
N PRO A 153 -9.08 -3.99 -9.91
CA PRO A 153 -7.71 -3.99 -10.43
C PRO A 153 -7.06 -5.38 -10.38
N GLN A 154 -7.11 -6.06 -9.22
CA GLN A 154 -6.48 -7.37 -9.05
C GLN A 154 -7.10 -8.42 -9.98
N ARG A 155 -8.42 -8.39 -10.16
CA ARG A 155 -9.11 -9.29 -11.10
C ARG A 155 -8.68 -9.02 -12.54
N SER A 156 -8.60 -7.74 -12.94
CA SER A 156 -8.14 -7.35 -14.27
C SER A 156 -6.70 -7.79 -14.53
N GLU A 157 -5.81 -7.66 -13.54
CA GLU A 157 -4.42 -8.14 -13.62
C GLU A 157 -4.33 -9.65 -13.85
N ILE A 158 -5.04 -10.46 -13.05
CA ILE A 158 -5.05 -11.93 -13.21
C ILE A 158 -5.62 -12.32 -14.57
N GLN A 159 -6.72 -11.69 -15.00
CA GLN A 159 -7.34 -11.98 -16.29
C GLN A 159 -6.42 -11.63 -17.47
N ALA A 160 -5.75 -10.48 -17.40
CA ALA A 160 -4.80 -10.03 -18.40
C ALA A 160 -3.62 -11.00 -18.53
N LEU A 161 -3.01 -11.38 -17.41
CA LEU A 161 -1.92 -12.36 -17.39
C LEU A 161 -2.40 -13.72 -17.91
N ALA A 162 -3.58 -14.18 -17.49
CA ALA A 162 -4.12 -15.45 -17.92
C ALA A 162 -4.44 -15.48 -19.41
N ALA A 163 -4.86 -14.36 -20.00
CA ALA A 163 -5.08 -14.23 -21.44
C ALA A 163 -3.75 -14.31 -22.18
N GLU A 164 -2.73 -13.57 -21.73
CA GLU A 164 -1.43 -13.56 -22.38
C GLU A 164 -0.72 -14.93 -22.32
N ILE A 165 -0.80 -15.62 -21.18
CA ILE A 165 -0.33 -17.01 -21.04
C ILE A 165 -1.09 -17.93 -21.98
N THR A 166 -2.42 -17.83 -22.06
CA THR A 166 -3.22 -18.71 -22.94
C THR A 166 -2.91 -18.48 -24.41
N ASN A 167 -2.61 -17.24 -24.79
CA ASN A 167 -2.31 -16.88 -26.18
C ASN A 167 -0.91 -17.34 -26.61
N LYS A 168 0.08 -17.31 -25.72
CA LYS A 168 1.49 -17.60 -26.05
C LYS A 168 1.95 -19.02 -25.67
N ILE A 169 1.33 -19.63 -24.65
CA ILE A 169 1.79 -20.89 -24.08
C ILE A 169 0.81 -22.02 -24.42
N PRO A 170 1.26 -23.08 -25.14
CA PRO A 170 0.45 -24.28 -25.33
C PRO A 170 0.14 -24.99 -23.99
N LYS A 171 -1.06 -25.57 -23.85
CA LYS A 171 -1.44 -26.29 -22.60
C LYS A 171 -0.50 -27.44 -22.24
N ASN A 172 0.00 -28.16 -23.24
CA ASN A 172 0.91 -29.29 -23.12
C ASN A 172 2.39 -28.87 -22.95
N TYR A 173 2.70 -27.58 -22.95
CA TYR A 173 4.06 -27.10 -22.74
C TYR A 173 4.56 -27.48 -21.34
N THR A 174 5.73 -28.10 -21.24
CA THR A 174 6.30 -28.61 -19.97
C THR A 174 7.59 -27.91 -19.55
N GLY A 175 8.09 -26.98 -20.38
CA GLY A 175 9.25 -26.15 -20.10
C GLY A 175 8.97 -25.03 -19.09
N LYS A 176 9.95 -24.14 -18.90
CA LYS A 176 9.90 -23.10 -17.87
C LYS A 176 9.18 -21.85 -18.38
N LEU A 177 8.28 -21.30 -17.57
CA LEU A 177 7.67 -19.99 -17.82
C LEU A 177 8.43 -18.91 -17.04
N MET A 178 8.89 -17.88 -17.75
CA MET A 178 9.58 -16.71 -17.18
C MET A 178 8.88 -15.41 -17.58
N PHE A 179 9.14 -14.35 -16.82
CA PHE A 179 8.51 -13.05 -16.96
C PHE A 179 9.54 -11.95 -17.17
N ASP A 180 9.24 -11.06 -18.11
CA ASP A 180 10.01 -9.85 -18.37
C ASP A 180 9.28 -8.64 -17.79
N LEU A 181 9.99 -7.90 -16.93
CA LEU A 181 9.52 -6.75 -16.17
C LEU A 181 10.21 -5.43 -16.60
N THR A 182 10.92 -5.37 -17.72
CA THR A 182 11.73 -4.17 -18.05
C THR A 182 10.91 -2.92 -18.38
N ASP A 183 9.64 -3.06 -18.79
CA ASP A 183 8.77 -1.96 -19.24
C ASP A 183 7.32 -2.08 -18.70
N PRO A 184 7.11 -2.05 -17.37
CA PRO A 184 5.79 -2.26 -16.80
C PRO A 184 4.84 -1.09 -17.10
N ALA A 185 3.63 -1.39 -17.57
CA ALA A 185 2.61 -0.41 -17.86
C ALA A 185 1.83 -0.04 -16.59
N TYR A 186 2.47 0.69 -15.66
CA TYR A 186 1.94 1.00 -14.32
C TYR A 186 0.52 1.56 -14.30
N ASN A 187 0.09 2.34 -15.30
CA ASN A 187 -1.24 2.96 -15.32
C ASN A 187 -2.32 2.15 -16.06
N ALA A 188 -2.06 0.87 -16.39
CA ALA A 188 -3.00 0.05 -17.14
C ALA A 188 -4.33 -0.15 -16.39
N PHE A 189 -4.28 -0.62 -15.15
CA PHE A 189 -5.49 -1.00 -14.38
C PHE A 189 -5.95 0.04 -13.37
N THR A 190 -5.07 0.97 -13.00
CA THR A 190 -5.37 2.05 -12.05
C THR A 190 -4.68 3.33 -12.47
N LYS A 191 -5.43 4.44 -12.43
CA LYS A 191 -4.87 5.80 -12.62
C LYS A 191 -4.15 6.30 -11.37
N THR A 192 -4.31 5.63 -10.25
CA THR A 192 -3.74 6.04 -8.96
C THR A 192 -2.60 5.12 -8.64
N GLN A 193 -1.38 5.66 -8.59
CA GLN A 193 -0.18 4.96 -8.14
C GLN A 193 0.16 5.39 -6.72
N ARG A 194 0.20 4.44 -5.78
CA ARG A 194 0.57 4.65 -4.37
C ARG A 194 1.48 3.51 -3.90
N TYR A 195 1.66 3.39 -2.58
CA TYR A 195 2.53 2.39 -1.97
C TYR A 195 1.83 1.03 -1.80
N ASP A 196 2.64 -0.01 -1.69
CA ASP A 196 2.22 -1.39 -1.39
C ASP A 196 1.09 -1.88 -2.30
N GLU A 197 0.01 -2.43 -1.75
CA GLU A 197 -1.06 -3.11 -2.51
C GLU A 197 -2.08 -2.15 -3.12
N PHE A 198 -2.04 -0.87 -2.76
CA PHE A 198 -3.00 0.11 -3.24
C PHE A 198 -2.35 0.97 -4.32
N GLY A 199 -2.83 0.79 -5.55
CA GLY A 199 -2.37 1.60 -6.69
C GLY A 199 -1.07 1.13 -7.34
N ASN A 200 -0.29 0.24 -6.73
CA ASN A 200 0.82 -0.42 -7.41
C ASN A 200 0.32 -1.71 -8.10
N ILE A 201 0.84 -2.01 -9.28
CA ILE A 201 0.42 -3.17 -10.07
C ILE A 201 1.21 -4.41 -9.64
N SER A 202 0.52 -5.49 -9.26
CA SER A 202 1.13 -6.77 -8.91
C SER A 202 1.95 -7.37 -10.06
N LEU A 203 1.51 -7.21 -11.32
CA LEU A 203 2.25 -7.61 -12.51
C LEU A 203 3.57 -6.85 -12.75
N ALA A 204 3.83 -5.76 -12.02
CA ALA A 204 5.10 -5.06 -12.02
C ALA A 204 6.01 -5.48 -10.85
N ALA A 205 5.49 -6.28 -9.91
CA ALA A 205 6.20 -6.73 -8.73
C ALA A 205 6.82 -8.13 -8.93
N PRO A 206 8.14 -8.29 -8.78
CA PRO A 206 8.83 -9.56 -9.06
C PRO A 206 8.39 -10.69 -8.12
N TRP A 207 7.95 -10.37 -6.90
CA TRP A 207 7.50 -11.37 -5.92
C TRP A 207 6.07 -11.88 -6.14
N ALA A 208 5.22 -11.15 -6.87
CA ALA A 208 3.81 -11.51 -7.04
C ALA A 208 3.58 -12.49 -8.21
N LEU A 209 4.37 -12.37 -9.27
CA LEU A 209 4.16 -13.08 -10.55
C LEU A 209 4.16 -14.61 -10.42
N LYS A 210 5.06 -15.17 -9.60
CA LYS A 210 5.11 -16.63 -9.41
C LYS A 210 3.80 -17.17 -8.86
N GLY A 211 3.25 -16.52 -7.83
CA GLY A 211 1.98 -16.92 -7.23
C GLY A 211 0.80 -16.79 -8.19
N MET A 212 0.73 -15.68 -8.93
CA MET A 212 -0.32 -15.47 -9.94
C MET A 212 -0.24 -16.49 -11.08
N ALA A 213 0.95 -16.79 -11.59
CA ALA A 213 1.16 -17.76 -12.65
C ALA A 213 0.83 -19.19 -12.20
N GLU A 214 1.14 -19.53 -10.95
CA GLU A 214 0.80 -20.83 -10.36
C GLU A 214 -0.71 -21.02 -10.25
N GLU A 215 -1.43 -19.99 -9.79
CA GLU A 215 -2.89 -20.02 -9.71
C GLU A 215 -3.51 -20.20 -11.11
N ILE A 216 -2.99 -19.49 -12.13
CA ILE A 216 -3.44 -19.65 -13.52
C ILE A 216 -3.14 -21.06 -14.04
N ARG A 217 -1.97 -21.61 -13.70
CA ARG A 217 -1.55 -22.96 -14.09
C ARG A 217 -2.57 -23.99 -13.59
N ILE A 218 -2.93 -23.89 -12.31
CA ILE A 218 -3.91 -24.78 -11.66
C ILE A 218 -5.30 -24.57 -12.26
N MET A 219 -5.81 -23.33 -12.28
CA MET A 219 -7.17 -23.03 -12.74
C MET A 219 -7.44 -23.40 -14.21
N LYS A 220 -6.44 -23.23 -15.10
CA LYS A 220 -6.60 -23.46 -16.54
C LYS A 220 -6.02 -24.79 -17.05
N GLY A 221 -5.36 -25.55 -16.18
CA GLY A 221 -4.77 -26.85 -16.49
C GLY A 221 -3.58 -26.78 -17.46
N PHE A 222 -2.59 -25.93 -17.14
CA PHE A 222 -1.34 -25.86 -17.89
C PHE A 222 -0.25 -26.75 -17.27
N ASN A 223 0.68 -27.23 -18.09
CA ASN A 223 1.77 -28.11 -17.65
C ASN A 223 3.14 -27.42 -17.49
N PHE A 224 3.23 -26.11 -17.71
CA PHE A 224 4.49 -25.38 -17.63
C PHE A 224 5.06 -25.39 -16.20
N LYS A 225 6.36 -25.20 -16.06
CA LYS A 225 7.06 -25.18 -14.77
C LYS A 225 7.46 -23.75 -14.39
N LEU A 226 7.44 -23.46 -13.09
CA LEU A 226 7.90 -22.19 -12.54
C LEU A 226 9.17 -22.43 -11.71
N SER A 227 10.24 -21.70 -12.03
CA SER A 227 11.49 -21.70 -11.26
C SER A 227 11.34 -20.96 -9.93
N ASN A 228 12.40 -20.99 -9.10
CA ASN A 228 12.47 -20.15 -7.90
C ASN A 228 12.55 -18.66 -8.27
N ASN A 229 13.40 -18.31 -9.23
CA ASN A 229 13.41 -16.98 -9.83
C ASN A 229 12.76 -17.03 -11.23
N VAL A 230 11.55 -16.48 -11.32
CA VAL A 230 10.76 -16.45 -12.56
C VAL A 230 10.99 -15.18 -13.38
N ILE A 231 11.82 -14.25 -12.90
CA ILE A 231 12.02 -12.94 -13.52
C ILE A 231 13.30 -12.95 -14.36
N ILE A 232 13.21 -12.42 -15.58
CA ILE A 232 14.38 -12.21 -16.42
C ILE A 232 15.20 -11.04 -15.90
N SER A 233 16.50 -11.28 -15.75
CA SER A 233 17.49 -10.26 -15.40
C SER A 233 18.77 -10.50 -16.18
N GLU A 234 19.77 -9.62 -16.03
CA GLU A 234 21.08 -9.79 -16.67
C GLU A 234 21.72 -11.14 -16.31
N THR A 235 21.51 -11.60 -15.06
CA THR A 235 22.05 -12.84 -14.49
C THR A 235 21.11 -14.04 -14.59
N ASN A 236 19.82 -13.83 -14.84
CA ASN A 236 18.81 -14.89 -14.96
C ASN A 236 18.12 -14.81 -16.32
N ARG A 237 18.66 -15.53 -17.30
CA ARG A 237 18.16 -15.54 -18.68
C ARG A 237 17.41 -16.84 -18.99
N CYS A 238 16.53 -16.75 -19.97
CA CYS A 238 15.87 -17.91 -20.57
C CYS A 238 16.86 -18.59 -21.53
N ILE A 239 17.52 -19.67 -21.07
CA ILE A 239 18.61 -20.36 -21.80
C ILE A 239 18.16 -21.74 -22.31
N ASP A 240 17.39 -22.52 -21.52
CA ASP A 240 16.94 -23.88 -21.86
C ASP A 240 15.43 -24.04 -21.70
N ASP A 241 14.77 -24.60 -22.74
CA ASP A 241 13.32 -24.86 -22.87
C ASP A 241 12.46 -23.95 -21.98
N CYS A 242 12.38 -22.68 -22.38
CA CYS A 242 11.67 -21.66 -21.65
C CYS A 242 10.91 -20.73 -22.58
N MET A 243 9.77 -20.25 -22.08
CA MET A 243 8.95 -19.25 -22.74
C MET A 243 8.86 -18.01 -21.86
N VAL A 244 8.82 -16.85 -22.51
CA VAL A 244 8.86 -15.55 -21.85
C VAL A 244 7.56 -14.81 -22.08
N ILE A 245 6.95 -14.33 -20.99
CA ILE A 245 5.81 -13.42 -21.03
C ILE A 245 6.28 -12.04 -20.60
N LYS A 246 6.16 -11.06 -21.49
CA LYS A 246 6.28 -9.65 -21.13
C LYS A 246 5.00 -9.24 -20.41
N THR A 247 5.12 -8.84 -19.14
CA THR A 247 3.92 -8.47 -18.36
C THR A 247 3.27 -7.20 -18.90
N SER A 248 4.06 -6.34 -19.55
CA SER A 248 3.60 -5.14 -20.24
C SER A 248 2.66 -5.42 -21.40
N ASP A 249 2.90 -6.48 -22.17
CA ASP A 249 2.00 -6.93 -23.23
C ASP A 249 0.64 -7.32 -22.65
N ALA A 250 0.64 -8.09 -21.56
CA ALA A 250 -0.58 -8.48 -20.86
C ALA A 250 -1.37 -7.26 -20.37
N MET A 251 -0.67 -6.31 -19.74
CA MET A 251 -1.25 -5.06 -19.25
C MET A 251 -1.86 -4.21 -20.38
N ARG A 252 -1.11 -3.96 -21.45
CA ARG A 252 -1.54 -3.09 -22.56
C ARG A 252 -2.69 -3.71 -23.37
N ARG A 253 -2.65 -5.01 -23.64
CA ARG A 253 -3.71 -5.69 -24.43
C ARG A 253 -5.06 -5.76 -23.73
N SER A 254 -5.04 -5.79 -22.40
CA SER A 254 -6.26 -5.89 -21.59
C SER A 254 -6.92 -4.55 -21.31
N THR A 255 -6.28 -3.44 -21.65
CA THR A 255 -6.76 -2.09 -21.35
C THR A 255 -7.02 -1.34 -22.66
N ILE A 256 -8.28 -0.92 -22.86
CA ILE A 256 -8.74 -0.16 -24.05
C ILE A 256 -8.16 1.28 -24.08
N ASN A 257 -7.24 1.61 -23.17
CA ASN A 257 -6.71 2.96 -22.96
C ASN A 257 -5.27 3.17 -23.49
N TYR A 258 -4.83 2.32 -24.42
CA TYR A 258 -3.68 2.60 -25.29
C TYR A 258 -4.05 2.35 -26.75
#